data_AF-A0AAD0S802-F1
#
_entry.id   AF-A0AAD0S802-F1
#
_cell.length_a   1.000
_cell.length_b   1.000
_cell.length_c   1.000
_cell.angle_alpha   90.00
_cell.angle_beta   90.00
_cell.angle_gamma   90.00
#
_symmetry.space_group_name_H-M   'P 1'
#
loop_
_entity.id
_entity.type
_entity.pdbx_description
1 polymer ?
#
loop_
_entity_poly.entity_id
_entity_poly.type
_entity_poly.pdbx_seq_one_letter_code
_entity_poly.pdbx_strand_id
1 'polypeptide(L)'
;MPTAMEENIVKTAADIHKDALVSFLVKRPNYDRRRSLVGSGFLATSTEPDYVHLYTAAHVIEDYQAAGYGWITIGTQMIELQDVGVREIGKTRDVALWRIPAKYLYLHGIDYIPTFPLYKSDALTNLFIPTCSFMICGYPGSKNKSIDMREGGDRERMLFGLGLHGYEYDVETKELCFHYMGKGQPESWADRQLGAPALGGMSGSPCARFVVHREEKRLGIVVAGVFTRWKGQRELRAEAFPMPWLSKPGRPLREG
;
A
#
# COMPACT_ATOMS: atom_id res chain seq x y z
N MET A 1 -21.35 -7.05 16.25
CA MET A 1 -20.70 -5.90 15.58
C MET A 1 -20.47 -6.33 14.15
N PRO A 2 -20.83 -5.53 13.14
CA PRO A 2 -20.59 -5.92 11.76
C PRO A 2 -19.10 -6.19 11.60
N THR A 3 -18.76 -7.37 11.10
CA THR A 3 -17.37 -7.66 10.75
C THR A 3 -17.06 -6.92 9.46
N ALA A 4 -15.86 -6.39 9.29
CA ALA A 4 -15.46 -5.70 8.04
C ALA A 4 -15.53 -6.60 6.78
N MET A 5 -15.92 -7.87 6.95
CA MET A 5 -16.18 -8.86 5.90
C MET A 5 -17.64 -8.86 5.41
N GLU A 6 -18.56 -8.14 6.06
CA GLU A 6 -19.99 -8.20 5.73
C GLU A 6 -20.45 -7.20 4.65
N GLU A 7 -19.56 -6.36 4.14
CA GLU A 7 -19.75 -5.59 2.90
C GLU A 7 -18.38 -5.47 2.22
N ASN A 8 -18.34 -5.22 0.91
CA ASN A 8 -17.12 -5.07 0.08
C ASN A 8 -16.29 -3.80 0.42
N ILE A 9 -16.14 -3.51 1.71
CA ILE A 9 -15.50 -2.37 2.35
C ILE A 9 -14.04 -2.26 1.89
N VAL A 10 -13.37 -3.39 1.65
CA VAL A 10 -12.01 -3.41 1.11
C VAL A 10 -11.96 -2.80 -0.28
N LYS A 11 -12.87 -3.20 -1.19
CA LYS A 11 -12.93 -2.58 -2.52
C LYS A 11 -13.33 -1.12 -2.42
N THR A 12 -14.34 -0.79 -1.63
CA THR A 12 -14.78 0.61 -1.45
C THR A 12 -13.64 1.49 -0.92
N ALA A 13 -12.92 1.05 0.11
CA ALA A 13 -11.78 1.77 0.65
C ALA A 13 -10.62 1.86 -0.36
N ALA A 14 -10.32 0.77 -1.07
CA ALA A 14 -9.31 0.77 -2.12
C ALA A 14 -9.67 1.73 -3.26
N ASP A 15 -10.94 1.78 -3.69
CA ASP A 15 -11.44 2.66 -4.74
C ASP A 15 -11.40 4.14 -4.33
N ILE A 16 -11.73 4.46 -3.07
CA ILE A 16 -11.65 5.82 -2.52
C ILE A 16 -10.20 6.32 -2.48
N HIS A 17 -9.25 5.44 -2.12
CA HIS A 17 -7.85 5.83 -1.93
C HIS A 17 -6.94 5.47 -3.11
N LYS A 18 -7.48 4.94 -4.22
CA LYS A 18 -6.68 4.45 -5.36
C LYS A 18 -5.77 5.52 -5.97
N ASP A 19 -6.18 6.78 -5.92
CA ASP A 19 -5.40 7.86 -6.51
C ASP A 19 -4.17 8.21 -5.67
N ALA A 20 -4.18 7.88 -4.38
CA ALA A 20 -3.03 8.00 -3.48
C ALA A 20 -2.04 6.83 -3.62
N LEU A 21 -2.37 5.77 -4.39
CA LEU A 21 -1.45 4.69 -4.69
C LEU A 21 -0.48 5.09 -5.80
N VAL A 22 0.75 4.64 -5.64
CA VAL A 22 1.84 4.90 -6.57
C VAL A 22 2.35 3.58 -7.13
N SER A 23 2.65 3.57 -8.43
CA SER A 23 3.37 2.48 -9.08
C SER A 23 4.75 2.98 -9.51
N PHE A 24 5.80 2.21 -9.24
CA PHE A 24 7.16 2.47 -9.70
C PHE A 24 7.41 1.72 -10.99
N LEU A 25 7.67 2.45 -12.07
CA LEU A 25 7.74 1.93 -13.42
C LEU A 25 9.11 2.23 -14.04
N VAL A 26 9.75 1.21 -14.60
CA VAL A 26 11.04 1.37 -15.29
C VAL A 26 10.92 0.99 -16.75
N LYS A 27 11.87 1.44 -17.56
CA LYS A 27 11.95 1.03 -18.96
C LYS A 27 12.18 -0.48 -19.01
N ARG A 28 11.39 -1.19 -19.81
CA ARG A 28 11.62 -2.62 -20.00
C ARG A 28 12.82 -2.82 -20.93
N PRO A 29 13.82 -3.64 -20.56
CA PRO A 29 14.95 -3.95 -21.43
C PRO A 29 14.46 -4.46 -22.78
N ASN A 30 15.04 -3.95 -23.87
CA ASN A 30 14.71 -4.31 -25.26
C ASN A 30 13.29 -3.94 -25.75
N TYR A 31 12.52 -3.14 -25.00
CA TYR A 31 11.19 -2.66 -25.43
C TYR A 31 11.01 -1.17 -25.14
N ASP A 32 11.25 -0.31 -26.14
CA ASP A 32 11.24 1.15 -25.94
C ASP A 32 9.91 1.74 -25.45
N ARG A 33 8.79 1.11 -25.82
CA ARG A 33 7.43 1.58 -25.51
C ARG A 33 6.72 0.78 -24.41
N ARG A 34 7.43 -0.12 -23.72
CA ARG A 34 6.87 -0.87 -22.59
C ARG A 34 7.51 -0.45 -21.29
N ARG A 35 6.71 -0.46 -20.22
CA ARG A 35 7.16 -0.21 -18.85
C ARG A 35 6.88 -1.44 -18.00
N SER A 36 7.76 -1.69 -17.04
CA SER A 36 7.64 -2.79 -16.10
C SER A 36 7.52 -2.24 -14.68
N LEU A 37 6.57 -2.80 -13.93
CA LEU A 37 6.37 -2.51 -12.52
C LEU A 37 7.51 -3.11 -11.70
N VAL A 38 8.14 -2.27 -10.88
CA VAL A 38 9.14 -2.65 -9.89
C VAL A 38 8.46 -2.90 -8.54
N GLY A 39 7.59 -1.99 -8.14
CA GLY A 39 6.85 -2.07 -6.89
C GLY A 39 5.75 -1.03 -6.80
N SER A 40 5.10 -1.01 -5.66
CA SER A 40 4.04 -0.07 -5.34
C SER A 40 4.49 0.90 -4.24
N GLY A 41 3.74 1.95 -4.02
CA GLY A 41 3.94 2.94 -2.97
C GLY A 41 2.61 3.62 -2.66
N PHE A 42 2.65 4.57 -1.73
CA PHE A 42 1.51 5.43 -1.47
C PHE A 42 1.93 6.79 -0.95
N LEU A 43 1.13 7.79 -1.32
CA LEU A 43 1.21 9.14 -0.77
C LEU A 43 0.47 9.17 0.56
N ALA A 44 1.07 9.76 1.58
CA ALA A 44 0.48 9.87 2.90
C ALA A 44 0.42 11.32 3.37
N THR A 45 -0.53 11.63 4.26
CA THR A 45 -0.67 12.96 4.85
C THR A 45 0.63 13.39 5.53
N SER A 46 1.08 14.61 5.25
CA SER A 46 2.28 15.20 5.84
C SER A 46 1.96 16.50 6.57
N THR A 47 2.76 16.82 7.60
CA THR A 47 2.75 18.13 8.27
C THR A 47 3.70 19.14 7.60
N GLU A 48 4.49 18.71 6.62
CA GLU A 48 5.44 19.54 5.89
C GLU A 48 4.80 20.01 4.57
N PRO A 49 4.37 21.28 4.46
CA PRO A 49 3.62 21.74 3.29
C PRO A 49 4.46 21.76 2.01
N ASP A 50 5.78 21.87 2.13
CA ASP A 50 6.70 21.93 0.99
C ASP A 50 7.04 20.54 0.41
N TYR A 51 6.65 19.47 1.10
CA TYR A 51 6.99 18.09 0.73
C TYR A 51 5.78 17.18 0.68
N VAL A 52 5.73 16.38 -0.37
CA VAL A 52 4.83 15.24 -0.47
C VAL A 52 5.58 13.99 0.01
N HIS A 53 4.95 13.25 0.92
CA HIS A 53 5.52 12.05 1.52
C HIS A 53 5.05 10.80 0.75
N LEU A 54 5.98 10.17 0.04
CA LEU A 54 5.78 8.90 -0.64
C LEU A 54 6.44 7.78 0.16
N TYR A 55 5.63 6.86 0.66
CA TYR A 55 6.10 5.66 1.36
C TYR A 55 6.14 4.46 0.40
N THR A 56 7.15 3.62 0.57
CA THR A 56 7.29 2.34 -0.13
C THR A 56 8.25 1.40 0.63
N ALA A 57 8.53 0.22 0.11
CA ALA A 57 9.51 -0.70 0.67
C ALA A 57 10.93 -0.27 0.23
N ALA A 58 11.94 -0.52 1.07
CA ALA A 58 13.30 -0.08 0.79
C ALA A 58 13.86 -0.72 -0.49
N HIS A 59 13.66 -2.02 -0.67
CA HIS A 59 14.11 -2.74 -1.87
C HIS A 59 13.46 -2.21 -3.16
N VAL A 60 12.24 -1.65 -3.11
CA VAL A 60 11.60 -1.05 -4.30
C VAL A 60 12.38 0.17 -4.77
N ILE A 61 12.88 1.00 -3.85
CA ILE A 61 13.75 2.13 -4.21
C ILE A 61 15.09 1.64 -4.75
N GLU A 62 15.67 0.61 -4.14
CA GLU A 62 16.94 0.04 -4.60
C GLU A 62 16.82 -0.52 -6.03
N ASP A 63 15.75 -1.28 -6.32
CA ASP A 63 15.48 -1.82 -7.66
C ASP A 63 15.19 -0.69 -8.66
N TYR A 64 14.46 0.35 -8.25
CA TYR A 64 14.18 1.52 -9.08
C TYR A 64 15.46 2.30 -9.43
N GLN A 65 16.37 2.46 -8.47
CA GLN A 65 17.69 3.07 -8.66
C GLN A 65 18.59 2.22 -9.56
N ALA A 66 18.64 0.91 -9.33
CA ALA A 66 19.45 -0.03 -10.12
C ALA A 66 19.03 -0.04 -11.59
N ALA A 67 17.75 0.22 -11.87
CA ALA A 67 17.22 0.36 -13.22
C ALA A 67 17.49 1.73 -13.88
N GLY A 68 18.13 2.67 -13.18
CA GLY A 68 18.40 4.03 -13.67
C GLY A 68 17.22 5.00 -13.51
N TYR A 69 16.35 4.77 -12.52
CA TYR A 69 15.07 5.46 -12.32
C TYR A 69 14.11 5.30 -13.51
N GLY A 70 12.96 5.97 -13.44
CA GLY A 70 11.95 5.89 -14.49
C GLY A 70 10.77 6.78 -14.17
N TRP A 71 9.59 6.18 -14.07
CA TRP A 71 8.34 6.88 -13.85
C TRP A 71 7.65 6.42 -12.59
N ILE A 72 6.89 7.33 -12.00
CA ILE A 72 5.87 6.99 -11.01
C ILE A 72 4.50 7.37 -11.54
N THR A 73 3.47 6.80 -10.93
CA THR A 73 2.09 7.19 -11.22
C THR A 73 1.41 7.78 -10.01
N ILE A 74 0.65 8.85 -10.18
CA ILE A 74 -0.18 9.48 -9.14
C ILE A 74 -1.55 9.72 -9.76
N GLY A 75 -2.60 9.11 -9.21
CA GLY A 75 -3.89 9.03 -9.89
C GLY A 75 -3.73 8.45 -11.31
N THR A 76 -4.29 9.13 -12.31
CA THR A 76 -4.15 8.73 -13.71
C THR A 76 -2.87 9.26 -14.38
N GLN A 77 -2.14 10.14 -13.72
CA GLN A 77 -0.95 10.77 -14.28
C GLN A 77 0.28 9.87 -14.11
N MET A 78 1.19 9.93 -15.08
CA MET A 78 2.50 9.30 -15.03
C MET A 78 3.55 10.37 -15.23
N ILE A 79 4.46 10.48 -14.29
CA ILE A 79 5.52 11.48 -14.30
C ILE A 79 6.86 10.77 -14.19
N GLU A 80 7.88 11.33 -14.82
CA GLU A 80 9.24 10.87 -14.58
C GLU A 80 9.63 11.25 -13.14
N LEU A 81 10.31 10.37 -12.42
CA LEU A 81 10.84 10.67 -11.09
C LEU A 81 12.27 10.15 -11.02
N GLN A 82 13.20 11.09 -11.16
CA GLN A 82 14.63 10.86 -11.08
C GLN A 82 15.10 11.00 -9.62
N ASP A 83 16.33 11.45 -9.40
CA ASP A 83 16.85 11.78 -8.07
C ASP A 83 16.38 13.17 -7.61
N VAL A 84 15.12 13.26 -7.17
CA VAL A 84 14.50 14.52 -6.74
C VAL A 84 14.08 14.44 -5.29
N GLY A 85 14.43 15.43 -4.47
CA GLY A 85 14.04 15.49 -3.06
C GLY A 85 14.96 14.71 -2.13
N VAL A 86 14.43 14.26 -1.00
CA VAL A 86 15.19 13.56 0.05
C VAL A 86 14.61 12.17 0.28
N ARG A 87 15.47 11.17 0.41
CA ARG A 87 15.07 9.78 0.70
C ARG A 87 15.66 9.31 2.02
N GLU A 88 14.80 8.73 2.85
CA GLU A 88 15.17 8.02 4.06
C GLU A 88 14.93 6.54 3.84
N ILE A 89 16.00 5.75 3.75
CA ILE A 89 15.94 4.32 3.43
C ILE A 89 16.31 3.51 4.68
N GLY A 90 15.31 2.93 5.31
CA GLY A 90 15.46 2.04 6.46
C GLY A 90 15.66 0.59 6.02
N LYS A 91 16.88 0.22 5.60
CA LYS A 91 17.19 -1.13 5.08
C LYS A 91 16.83 -2.26 6.04
N THR A 92 17.04 -2.07 7.34
CA THR A 92 16.72 -3.08 8.37
C THR A 92 15.22 -3.37 8.46
N ARG A 93 14.39 -2.34 8.24
CA ARG A 93 12.93 -2.41 8.36
C ARG A 93 12.25 -2.55 6.99
N ASP A 94 13.03 -2.61 5.92
CA ASP A 94 12.59 -2.61 4.53
C ASP A 94 11.52 -1.54 4.20
N VAL A 95 11.69 -0.33 4.75
CA VAL A 95 10.80 0.82 4.50
C VAL A 95 11.60 2.00 4.02
N ALA A 96 11.05 2.72 3.05
CA ALA A 96 11.57 4.01 2.59
C ALA A 96 10.50 5.09 2.65
N LEU A 97 10.92 6.30 3.05
CA LEU A 97 10.18 7.54 2.88
C LEU A 97 10.92 8.38 1.83
N TRP A 98 10.21 8.79 0.79
CA TRP A 98 10.68 9.75 -0.19
C TRP A 98 9.91 11.06 -0.02
N ARG A 99 10.61 12.10 0.42
CA ARG A 99 10.13 13.48 0.51
C ARG A 99 10.35 14.18 -0.82
N ILE A 100 9.31 14.26 -1.64
CA ILE A 100 9.33 14.91 -2.95
C ILE A 100 8.89 16.37 -2.78
N PRO A 101 9.65 17.37 -3.27
CA PRO A 101 9.21 18.77 -3.20
C PRO A 101 7.86 18.95 -3.90
N ALA A 102 6.87 19.54 -3.23
CA ALA A 102 5.52 19.72 -3.78
C ALA A 102 5.54 20.51 -5.11
N LYS A 103 6.44 21.49 -5.22
CA LYS A 103 6.66 22.27 -6.45
C LYS A 103 7.04 21.40 -7.65
N TYR A 104 7.77 20.30 -7.44
CA TYR A 104 8.12 19.38 -8.52
C TYR A 104 6.87 18.72 -9.11
N LEU A 105 5.99 18.20 -8.25
CA LEU A 105 4.73 17.58 -8.68
C LEU A 105 3.80 18.59 -9.37
N TYR A 106 3.73 19.81 -8.84
CA TYR A 106 2.97 20.90 -9.47
C TYR A 106 3.46 21.23 -10.89
N LEU A 107 4.79 21.32 -11.10
CA LEU A 107 5.37 21.54 -12.42
C LEU A 107 5.10 20.40 -13.40
N HIS A 108 4.80 19.21 -12.90
CA HIS A 108 4.38 18.05 -13.67
C HIS A 108 2.85 17.93 -13.83
N GLY A 109 2.08 18.96 -13.46
CA GLY A 109 0.62 18.99 -13.65
C GLY A 109 -0.18 18.29 -12.56
N ILE A 110 0.43 17.98 -11.42
CA ILE A 110 -0.24 17.40 -10.26
C ILE A 110 -0.52 18.52 -9.25
N ASP A 111 -1.70 19.10 -9.33
CA ASP A 111 -2.19 20.22 -8.51
C ASP A 111 -2.95 19.77 -7.25
N TYR A 112 -3.35 18.50 -7.20
CA TYR A 112 -3.99 17.86 -6.04
C TYR A 112 -3.26 16.58 -5.66
N ILE A 113 -2.97 16.43 -4.36
CA ILE A 113 -2.24 15.29 -3.80
C ILE A 113 -3.21 14.42 -3.00
N PRO A 114 -3.73 13.33 -3.57
CA PRO A 114 -4.50 12.36 -2.80
C PRO A 114 -3.59 11.67 -1.79
N THR A 115 -4.05 11.48 -0.55
CA THR A 115 -3.25 10.85 0.50
C THR A 115 -4.00 9.76 1.23
N PHE A 116 -3.26 8.74 1.67
CA PHE A 116 -3.71 7.87 2.73
C PHE A 116 -3.62 8.57 4.11
N PRO A 117 -4.59 8.31 5.00
CA PRO A 117 -4.61 8.88 6.34
C PRO A 117 -3.52 8.27 7.23
N LEU A 118 -2.49 9.07 7.51
CA LEU A 118 -1.42 8.75 8.45
C LEU A 118 -1.50 9.70 9.65
N TYR A 119 -1.59 9.15 10.85
CA TYR A 119 -1.80 9.91 12.08
C TYR A 119 -0.69 9.65 13.10
N LYS A 120 -0.42 10.66 13.93
CA LYS A 120 0.43 10.51 15.13
C LYS A 120 -0.27 9.63 16.18
N SER A 121 0.51 8.97 17.03
CA SER A 121 0.02 8.00 18.02
C SER A 121 -1.05 8.56 18.98
N ASP A 122 -0.95 9.83 19.37
CA ASP A 122 -1.93 10.47 20.25
C ASP A 122 -3.29 10.65 19.55
N ALA A 123 -3.27 11.12 18.30
CA ALA A 123 -4.47 11.27 17.49
C ALA A 123 -5.14 9.91 17.24
N LEU A 124 -4.35 8.87 16.99
CA LEU A 124 -4.86 7.50 16.87
C LEU A 124 -5.65 7.09 18.12
N THR A 125 -5.05 7.23 19.31
CA THR A 125 -5.66 6.82 20.58
C THR A 125 -6.95 7.60 20.88
N ASN A 126 -6.93 8.91 20.63
CA ASN A 126 -8.01 9.83 20.99
C ASN A 126 -9.19 9.77 20.04
N LEU A 127 -8.97 9.54 18.73
CA LEU A 127 -10.02 9.62 17.72
C LEU A 127 -10.59 8.24 17.36
N PHE A 128 -9.81 7.17 17.50
CA PHE A 128 -10.15 5.89 16.88
C PHE A 128 -10.19 4.72 17.86
N ILE A 129 -11.03 3.74 17.54
CA ILE A 129 -11.07 2.40 18.14
C ILE A 129 -10.52 1.42 17.10
N PRO A 130 -9.44 0.68 17.41
CA PRO A 130 -8.86 -0.28 16.47
C PRO A 130 -9.75 -1.51 16.29
N THR A 131 -9.93 -1.96 15.05
CA THR A 131 -10.49 -3.30 14.76
C THR A 131 -9.35 -4.33 14.58
N CYS A 132 -9.64 -5.62 14.48
CA CYS A 132 -8.65 -6.65 14.08
C CYS A 132 -8.59 -6.87 12.57
N SER A 133 -9.22 -6.01 11.77
CA SER A 133 -9.26 -6.10 10.32
C SER A 133 -8.31 -5.10 9.67
N PHE A 134 -7.66 -5.54 8.59
CA PHE A 134 -6.69 -4.79 7.82
C PHE A 134 -6.99 -4.89 6.32
N MET A 135 -6.39 -4.00 5.56
CA MET A 135 -6.39 -3.97 4.12
C MET A 135 -4.96 -3.83 3.61
N ILE A 136 -4.61 -4.58 2.57
CA ILE A 136 -3.43 -4.31 1.73
C ILE A 136 -3.94 -4.09 0.31
N CYS A 137 -3.65 -2.93 -0.29
CA CYS A 137 -4.07 -2.62 -1.65
C CYS A 137 -2.95 -2.06 -2.50
N GLY A 138 -2.83 -2.50 -3.75
CA GLY A 138 -1.72 -2.14 -4.63
C GLY A 138 -1.75 -2.86 -5.96
N TYR A 139 -0.64 -2.80 -6.70
CA TYR A 139 -0.58 -3.28 -8.07
C TYR A 139 0.18 -4.61 -8.15
N PRO A 140 -0.50 -5.76 -8.33
CA PRO A 140 0.20 -7.03 -8.52
C PRO A 140 0.89 -7.04 -9.88
N GLY A 141 2.17 -7.37 -9.91
CA GLY A 141 2.99 -7.47 -11.10
C GLY A 141 2.50 -8.54 -12.07
N SER A 142 1.81 -9.60 -11.59
CA SER A 142 1.15 -10.57 -12.49
C SER A 142 0.09 -9.94 -13.40
N LYS A 143 -0.59 -8.88 -12.94
CA LYS A 143 -1.59 -8.14 -13.70
C LYS A 143 -1.03 -6.86 -14.34
N ASN A 144 0.13 -6.38 -13.89
CA ASN A 144 0.71 -5.09 -14.29
C ASN A 144 2.13 -5.22 -14.88
N LYS A 145 2.49 -6.40 -15.42
CA LYS A 145 3.87 -6.72 -15.85
C LYS A 145 4.37 -5.86 -17.00
N SER A 146 3.46 -5.37 -17.84
CA SER A 146 3.79 -4.71 -19.10
C SER A 146 2.74 -3.65 -19.43
N ILE A 147 2.99 -2.42 -19.02
CA ILE A 147 2.15 -1.28 -19.38
C ILE A 147 2.57 -0.80 -20.77
N ASP A 148 1.60 -0.67 -21.68
CA ASP A 148 1.83 -0.28 -23.07
C ASP A 148 1.65 1.22 -23.26
N MET A 149 2.76 1.92 -23.51
CA MET A 149 2.77 3.37 -23.62
C MET A 149 2.43 3.86 -25.03
N ARG A 150 2.12 2.97 -25.98
CA ARG A 150 1.68 3.36 -27.34
C ARG A 150 0.39 4.19 -27.29
N GLU A 151 0.15 4.97 -28.34
CA GLU A 151 -1.16 5.58 -28.58
C GLU A 151 -2.19 4.45 -28.80
N GLY A 152 -3.29 4.48 -28.05
CA GLY A 152 -4.25 3.36 -27.99
C GLY A 152 -3.75 2.11 -27.26
N GLY A 153 -2.58 2.15 -26.60
CA GLY A 153 -2.06 1.06 -25.78
C GLY A 153 -2.82 0.92 -24.45
N ASP A 154 -2.83 -0.29 -23.90
CA ASP A 154 -3.38 -0.55 -22.57
C ASP A 154 -2.47 0.04 -21.48
N ARG A 155 -2.93 1.17 -20.92
CA ARG A 155 -2.29 1.91 -19.84
C ARG A 155 -2.97 1.65 -18.50
N GLU A 156 -3.98 0.80 -18.47
CA GLU A 156 -4.77 0.55 -17.27
C GLU A 156 -3.91 -0.20 -16.24
N ARG A 157 -3.96 0.26 -14.99
CA ARG A 157 -3.31 -0.42 -13.88
C ARG A 157 -4.36 -1.18 -13.11
N MET A 158 -4.26 -2.50 -13.12
CA MET A 158 -5.17 -3.35 -12.36
C MET A 158 -4.83 -3.29 -10.87
N LEU A 159 -5.68 -2.61 -10.11
CA LEU A 159 -5.63 -2.58 -8.64
C LEU A 159 -6.09 -3.91 -8.05
N PHE A 160 -5.47 -4.31 -6.95
CA PHE A 160 -5.89 -5.46 -6.16
C PHE A 160 -5.89 -5.10 -4.68
N GLY A 161 -6.98 -5.44 -3.98
CA GLY A 161 -7.15 -5.23 -2.55
C GLY A 161 -7.36 -6.55 -1.83
N LEU A 162 -6.72 -6.71 -0.67
CA LEU A 162 -6.83 -7.86 0.23
C LEU A 162 -7.44 -7.40 1.55
N GLY A 163 -8.55 -8.00 1.95
CA GLY A 163 -9.07 -7.94 3.31
C GLY A 163 -8.41 -8.99 4.18
N LEU A 164 -7.90 -8.59 5.34
CA LEU A 164 -7.20 -9.47 6.27
C LEU A 164 -7.86 -9.35 7.65
N HIS A 165 -8.01 -10.47 8.35
CA HIS A 165 -8.60 -10.49 9.68
C HIS A 165 -7.75 -11.36 10.61
N GLY A 166 -7.47 -10.84 11.80
CA GLY A 166 -6.49 -11.44 12.69
C GLY A 166 -5.07 -11.17 12.22
N TYR A 167 -4.18 -10.88 13.17
CA TYR A 167 -2.79 -10.59 12.89
C TYR A 167 -1.93 -11.02 14.08
N GLU A 168 -0.67 -11.32 13.81
CA GLU A 168 0.37 -11.42 14.81
C GLU A 168 1.31 -10.21 14.66
N TYR A 169 1.71 -9.62 15.78
CA TYR A 169 2.71 -8.56 15.78
C TYR A 169 4.01 -9.11 16.34
N ASP A 170 5.01 -9.16 15.48
CA ASP A 170 6.36 -9.57 15.86
C ASP A 170 7.07 -8.36 16.48
N VAL A 171 7.32 -8.42 17.78
CA VAL A 171 7.92 -7.31 18.54
C VAL A 171 9.40 -7.10 18.18
N GLU A 172 10.10 -8.16 17.80
CA GLU A 172 11.53 -8.10 17.48
C GLU A 172 11.74 -7.44 16.12
N THR A 173 10.99 -7.90 15.12
CA THR A 173 11.10 -7.38 13.75
C THR A 173 10.22 -6.16 13.50
N LYS A 174 9.24 -5.88 14.37
CA LYS A 174 8.22 -4.84 14.23
C LYS A 174 7.30 -5.04 13.02
N GLU A 175 7.11 -6.30 12.62
CA GLU A 175 6.26 -6.67 11.50
C GLU A 175 4.84 -7.05 11.96
N LEU A 176 3.85 -6.65 11.18
CA LEU A 176 2.51 -7.26 11.15
C LEU A 176 2.55 -8.49 10.26
N CYS A 177 2.05 -9.60 10.79
CA CYS A 177 2.05 -10.91 10.15
C CYS A 177 0.62 -11.36 9.95
N PHE A 178 0.26 -11.68 8.71
CA PHE A 178 -1.05 -12.17 8.36
C PHE A 178 -0.95 -13.53 7.68
N HIS A 179 -1.73 -14.48 8.17
CA HIS A 179 -1.85 -15.77 7.51
C HIS A 179 -2.68 -15.63 6.23
N TYR A 180 -2.13 -16.07 5.10
CA TYR A 180 -2.73 -15.96 3.78
C TYR A 180 -2.78 -17.32 3.09
N MET A 181 -3.97 -17.91 3.03
CA MET A 181 -4.15 -19.25 2.46
C MET A 181 -4.28 -19.26 0.93
N GLY A 182 -4.19 -18.10 0.26
CA GLY A 182 -4.29 -17.98 -1.20
C GLY A 182 -5.65 -18.40 -1.81
N LYS A 183 -6.60 -18.77 -0.95
CA LYS A 183 -7.99 -19.12 -1.27
C LYS A 183 -8.88 -18.13 -0.54
N GLY A 184 -9.12 -16.97 -1.13
CA GLY A 184 -10.30 -16.20 -0.72
C GLY A 184 -11.52 -17.02 -1.10
N GLN A 185 -12.47 -17.22 -0.19
CA GLN A 185 -13.80 -17.62 -0.66
C GLN A 185 -14.35 -16.42 -1.43
N PRO A 186 -14.67 -16.57 -2.72
CA PRO A 186 -15.41 -15.53 -3.41
C PRO A 186 -16.72 -15.35 -2.65
N GLU A 187 -17.11 -14.11 -2.41
CA GLU A 187 -18.47 -13.83 -1.95
C GLU A 187 -19.47 -14.42 -2.94
N SER A 188 -20.66 -14.80 -2.48
CA SER A 188 -21.67 -15.54 -3.26
C SER A 188 -22.11 -14.85 -4.55
N TRP A 189 -21.86 -13.54 -4.68
CA TRP A 189 -22.17 -12.70 -5.83
C TRP A 189 -20.95 -12.37 -6.70
N ALA A 190 -19.73 -12.70 -6.27
CA ALA A 190 -18.51 -12.43 -7.01
C ALA A 190 -18.11 -13.62 -7.89
N ASP A 191 -17.68 -13.35 -9.13
CA ASP A 191 -17.14 -14.39 -10.00
C ASP A 191 -16.00 -15.14 -9.30
N ARG A 192 -16.06 -16.47 -9.40
CA ARG A 192 -15.10 -17.39 -8.77
C ARG A 192 -13.67 -17.05 -9.26
N GLN A 193 -12.91 -16.29 -8.47
CA GLN A 193 -11.48 -16.10 -8.75
C GLN A 193 -10.74 -17.39 -8.36
N LEU A 194 -10.35 -18.16 -9.39
CA LEU A 194 -9.49 -19.33 -9.24
C LEU A 194 -8.04 -18.89 -9.02
N GLY A 195 -7.60 -18.92 -7.76
CA GLY A 195 -6.21 -18.71 -7.36
C GLY A 195 -5.85 -17.27 -6.99
N ALA A 196 -5.15 -17.10 -5.87
CA ALA A 196 -4.54 -15.84 -5.49
C ALA A 196 -3.59 -15.33 -6.61
N PRO A 197 -3.68 -14.05 -7.03
CA PRO A 197 -2.71 -13.51 -7.97
C PRO A 197 -1.33 -13.54 -7.34
N ALA A 198 -0.29 -13.71 -8.16
CA ALA A 198 1.07 -13.50 -7.65
C ALA A 198 1.19 -12.04 -7.20
N LEU A 199 1.42 -11.86 -5.89
CA LEU A 199 1.45 -10.55 -5.23
C LEU A 199 2.78 -9.80 -5.45
N GLY A 200 3.75 -10.42 -6.13
CA GLY A 200 5.00 -9.75 -6.51
C GLY A 200 4.67 -8.48 -7.31
N GLY A 201 5.23 -7.34 -6.92
CA GLY A 201 4.88 -5.99 -7.41
C GLY A 201 4.02 -5.16 -6.45
N MET A 202 3.34 -5.80 -5.48
CA MET A 202 2.62 -5.08 -4.42
C MET A 202 3.53 -4.60 -3.29
N SER A 203 4.78 -5.06 -3.19
CA SER A 203 5.73 -4.55 -2.19
C SER A 203 5.80 -3.02 -2.23
N GLY A 204 5.76 -2.40 -1.06
CA GLY A 204 5.64 -0.97 -0.86
C GLY A 204 4.21 -0.42 -0.76
N SER A 205 3.19 -1.25 -1.00
CA SER A 205 1.77 -0.87 -0.84
C SER A 205 1.41 -0.53 0.62
N PRO A 206 0.38 0.29 0.85
CA PRO A 206 -0.11 0.55 2.21
C PRO A 206 -0.70 -0.71 2.84
N CYS A 207 -0.32 -0.96 4.09
CA CYS A 207 -1.08 -1.81 4.99
C CYS A 207 -1.92 -0.90 5.89
N ALA A 208 -3.22 -0.85 5.65
CA ALA A 208 -4.15 -0.02 6.40
C ALA A 208 -4.95 -0.87 7.41
N ARG A 209 -5.22 -0.30 8.59
CA ARG A 209 -6.10 -0.91 9.58
C ARG A 209 -7.47 -0.27 9.50
N PHE A 210 -8.52 -1.09 9.53
CA PHE A 210 -9.87 -0.58 9.72
C PHE A 210 -10.05 -0.11 11.17
N VAL A 211 -10.64 1.06 11.33
CA VAL A 211 -10.87 1.69 12.63
C VAL A 211 -12.28 2.26 12.70
N VAL A 212 -12.83 2.37 13.91
CA VAL A 212 -14.09 3.07 14.15
C VAL A 212 -13.79 4.42 14.75
N HIS A 213 -14.25 5.50 14.12
CA HIS A 213 -14.15 6.84 14.69
C HIS A 213 -15.04 6.93 15.94
N ARG A 214 -14.47 7.42 17.06
CA ARG A 214 -15.12 7.34 18.38
C ARG A 214 -16.39 8.17 18.47
N GLU A 215 -16.40 9.36 17.88
CA GLU A 215 -17.55 10.27 17.96
C GLU A 215 -18.57 9.95 16.86
N GLU A 216 -18.14 10.03 15.61
CA GLU A 216 -18.98 9.75 14.43
C GLU A 216 -19.51 8.31 14.33
N LYS A 217 -18.91 7.35 15.06
CA LYS A 217 -19.24 5.91 14.99
C LYS A 217 -19.16 5.32 13.57
N ARG A 218 -18.36 5.93 12.69
CA ARG A 218 -18.15 5.50 11.31
C ARG A 218 -16.89 4.66 11.17
N LEU A 219 -16.94 3.71 10.23
CA LEU A 219 -15.78 2.93 9.83
C LEU A 219 -14.88 3.79 8.94
N GLY A 220 -13.57 3.73 9.18
CA GLY A 220 -12.55 4.37 8.36
C GLY A 220 -11.30 3.50 8.30
N ILE A 221 -10.26 4.03 7.66
CA ILE A 221 -8.95 3.39 7.60
C ILE A 221 -7.88 4.32 8.16
N VAL A 222 -6.80 3.73 8.70
CA VAL A 222 -5.56 4.44 9.01
C VAL A 222 -4.40 3.60 8.51
N VAL A 223 -3.35 4.23 8.00
CA VAL A 223 -2.13 3.49 7.62
C VAL A 223 -1.49 2.93 8.88
N ALA A 224 -1.31 1.61 8.90
CA ALA A 224 -0.66 0.88 9.97
C ALA A 224 0.76 0.45 9.61
N GLY A 225 1.12 0.47 8.33
CA GLY A 225 2.44 0.07 7.87
C GLY A 225 2.59 0.02 6.36
N VAL A 226 3.71 -0.54 5.92
CA VAL A 226 4.05 -0.76 4.51
C VAL A 226 4.14 -2.26 4.25
N PHE A 227 3.44 -2.78 3.25
CA PHE A 227 3.56 -4.18 2.85
C PHE A 227 4.93 -4.44 2.23
N THR A 228 5.72 -5.34 2.82
CA THR A 228 7.11 -5.59 2.39
C THR A 228 7.22 -6.86 1.55
N ARG A 229 6.64 -7.97 2.02
CA ARG A 229 6.86 -9.27 1.38
C ARG A 229 5.74 -10.29 1.61
N TRP A 230 5.67 -11.23 0.67
CA TRP A 230 4.87 -12.45 0.77
C TRP A 230 5.80 -13.66 0.99
N LYS A 231 5.91 -14.12 2.24
CA LYS A 231 6.82 -15.20 2.64
C LYS A 231 6.16 -16.57 2.46
N GLY A 232 6.89 -17.49 1.81
CA GLY A 232 6.49 -18.89 1.66
C GLY A 232 5.12 -19.12 1.02
N GLN A 233 4.62 -18.15 0.25
CA GLN A 233 3.28 -18.12 -0.34
C GLN A 233 2.11 -18.25 0.66
N ARG A 234 2.37 -18.12 1.96
CA ARG A 234 1.37 -18.34 3.02
C ARG A 234 1.28 -17.23 4.05
N GLU A 235 2.21 -16.29 4.03
CA GLU A 235 2.30 -15.28 5.06
C GLU A 235 2.61 -13.91 4.46
N LEU A 236 1.77 -12.94 4.75
CA LEU A 236 1.96 -11.55 4.35
C LEU A 236 2.62 -10.82 5.52
N ARG A 237 3.69 -10.09 5.21
CA ARG A 237 4.43 -9.28 6.17
C ARG A 237 4.31 -7.81 5.80
N ALA A 238 3.96 -6.98 6.77
CA ALA A 238 3.97 -5.53 6.61
C ALA A 238 4.77 -4.90 7.75
N GLU A 239 5.67 -3.99 7.42
CA GLU A 239 6.43 -3.26 8.42
C GLU A 239 5.52 -2.27 9.13
N ALA A 240 5.37 -2.41 10.45
CA ALA A 240 4.44 -1.60 11.21
C ALA A 240 4.99 -0.18 11.47
N PHE A 241 4.13 0.82 11.29
CA PHE A 241 4.37 2.13 11.87
C PHE A 241 4.14 2.10 13.38
N PRO A 242 4.67 3.09 14.14
CA PRO A 242 4.43 3.20 15.57
C PRO A 242 2.94 3.39 15.90
N MET A 243 2.26 2.29 16.16
CA MET A 243 0.83 2.27 16.48
C MET A 243 0.66 1.96 17.98
N PRO A 244 -0.14 2.75 18.73
CA PRO A 244 -0.32 2.57 20.17
C PRO A 244 -1.02 1.25 20.55
N TRP A 245 -1.59 0.55 19.57
CA TRP A 245 -2.38 -0.67 19.77
C TRP A 245 -1.64 -1.97 19.48
N LEU A 246 -0.41 -1.90 18.96
CA LEU A 246 0.36 -3.10 18.60
C LEU A 246 1.17 -3.66 19.78
N SER A 247 1.28 -2.92 20.87
CA SER A 247 2.08 -3.27 22.06
C SER A 247 1.35 -4.14 23.10
N LYS A 248 0.08 -4.53 22.87
CA LYS A 248 -0.60 -5.47 23.77
C LYS A 248 -0.50 -6.89 23.18
N PRO A 249 0.12 -7.86 23.89
CA PRO A 249 0.11 -9.24 23.44
C PRO A 249 -1.35 -9.66 23.24
N GLY A 250 -1.70 -10.05 22.01
CA GLY A 250 -3.02 -10.57 21.71
C GLY A 250 -3.30 -11.71 22.67
N ARG A 251 -4.41 -11.64 23.42
CA ARG A 251 -4.90 -12.84 24.09
C ARG A 251 -5.13 -13.87 23.00
N PRO A 252 -4.61 -15.10 23.12
CA PRO A 252 -4.90 -16.14 22.16
C PRO A 252 -6.42 -16.28 22.04
N LEU A 253 -6.90 -16.39 20.81
CA LEU A 253 -8.27 -16.79 20.51
C LEU A 253 -8.51 -18.10 21.23
N ARG A 254 -9.29 -18.08 22.32
CA ARG A 254 -9.83 -19.30 22.90
C ARG A 254 -10.80 -19.84 21.87
N GLU A 255 -10.48 -21.02 21.35
CA GLU A 255 -11.41 -21.86 20.59
C GLU A 255 -12.72 -21.98 21.38
N GLY A 256 -13.82 -21.67 20.70
CA GLY A 256 -15.19 -21.85 21.17
C GLY A 256 -16.02 -22.40 20.02
#